data_AF-A0AA45TXG0-F1
#
_entry.id   AF-A0AA45TXG0-F1
#
_cell.length_a   1.000
_cell.length_b   1.000
_cell.length_c   1.000
_cell.angle_alpha   90.00
_cell.angle_beta   90.00
_cell.angle_gamma   90.00
#
_symmetry.space_group_name_H-M   'P 1'
#
loop_
_entity.id
_entity.type
_entity.pdbx_description
1 polymer ?
#
loop_
_entity_poly.entity_id
_entity_poly.type
_entity_poly.pdbx_seq_one_letter_code
_entity_poly.pdbx_strand_id
1 'polypeptide(L)'
;FLTEYSFILEATIFMALMSLGQSLFQPANNSLIMSNCPKEQLGIAGSVNSLVRNLGQIVGISLSTTILYLFMSQKLHYQVLGYVFGKDYAFVYGMKNDYRILSMICCIGIVLNIVRVFKKKKTVDTKTELNSVK
;
A
#
# COMPACT_ATOMS: atom_id res chain seq x y z
N PHE A 1 -26.56 23.01 -19.38
CA PHE A 1 -25.25 23.52 -18.95
C PHE A 1 -24.60 22.49 -18.02
N LEU A 2 -24.03 21.43 -18.59
CA LEU A 2 -23.13 20.51 -17.88
C LEU A 2 -21.73 20.86 -18.38
N THR A 3 -21.00 21.64 -17.58
CA THR A 3 -19.68 22.15 -17.94
C THR A 3 -18.62 21.13 -17.52
N GLU A 4 -17.58 20.96 -18.34
CA GLU A 4 -16.44 20.04 -18.12
C GLU A 4 -15.72 20.21 -16.77
N TYR A 5 -15.96 21.32 -16.05
CA TYR A 5 -15.42 21.60 -14.72
C TYR A 5 -15.97 20.71 -13.61
N SER A 6 -17.21 20.22 -13.70
CA SER A 6 -17.81 19.42 -12.62
C SER A 6 -17.05 18.10 -12.40
N PHE A 7 -16.58 17.47 -13.49
CA PHE A 7 -15.79 16.24 -13.42
C PHE A 7 -14.41 16.47 -12.78
N ILE A 8 -13.76 17.59 -13.12
CA ILE A 8 -12.43 17.94 -12.59
C ILE A 8 -12.53 18.27 -11.09
N LEU A 9 -13.57 18.99 -10.69
CA LEU A 9 -13.75 19.40 -9.30
C LEU A 9 -14.06 18.20 -8.39
N GLU A 10 -14.87 17.25 -8.86
CA GLU A 10 -15.14 16.00 -8.16
C GLU A 10 -13.87 15.14 -8.00
N ALA A 11 -13.10 14.94 -9.09
CA ALA A 11 -11.85 14.20 -9.03
C ALA A 11 -10.84 14.84 -8.05
N THR A 12 -10.74 16.17 -8.05
CA THR A 12 -9.84 16.92 -7.17
C THR A 12 -10.23 16.74 -5.71
N ILE A 13 -11.53 16.77 -5.37
CA ILE A 13 -12.02 16.54 -4.01
C ILE A 13 -11.67 15.12 -3.55
N PHE A 14 -11.86 14.09 -4.39
CA PHE A 14 -11.50 12.72 -4.04
C PHE A 14 -9.99 12.53 -3.84
N MET A 15 -9.16 13.10 -4.72
CA MET A 15 -7.71 13.06 -4.56
C MET A 15 -7.24 13.81 -3.31
N ALA A 16 -7.86 14.95 -2.99
CA ALA A 16 -7.57 15.72 -1.78
C ALA A 16 -7.89 14.91 -0.51
N LEU A 17 -9.06 14.27 -0.45
CA LEU A 17 -9.46 13.45 0.69
C LEU A 17 -8.50 12.26 0.90
N MET A 18 -8.12 11.57 -0.18
CA MET A 18 -7.13 10.48 -0.12
C MET A 18 -5.77 10.96 0.38
N SER A 19 -5.30 12.11 -0.12
CA SER A 19 -4.01 12.71 0.24
C SER A 19 -3.97 13.18 1.70
N LEU A 20 -5.08 13.74 2.19
CA LEU A 20 -5.26 14.12 3.58
C LEU A 20 -5.19 12.88 4.49
N GLY A 21 -5.86 11.80 4.12
CA GLY A 21 -5.76 10.53 4.84
C GLY A 21 -4.32 10.05 4.94
N GLN A 22 -3.62 9.92 3.80
CA GLN A 22 -2.21 9.52 3.79
C GLN A 22 -1.32 10.41 4.67
N SER A 23 -1.56 11.72 4.69
CA SER A 23 -0.75 12.69 5.43
C SER A 23 -0.94 12.61 6.95
N LEU A 24 -2.14 12.27 7.43
CA LEU A 24 -2.41 12.14 8.87
C LEU A 24 -1.95 10.78 9.43
N PHE A 25 -2.14 9.71 8.67
CA PHE A 25 -1.83 8.35 9.13
C PHE A 25 -0.33 8.01 9.06
N GLN A 26 0.41 8.60 8.13
CA GLN A 26 1.84 8.34 7.95
C GLN A 26 2.71 8.77 9.16
N PRO A 27 2.60 9.99 9.73
CA PRO A 27 3.37 10.37 10.92
C PRO A 27 2.93 9.61 12.18
N ALA A 28 1.65 9.27 12.32
CA ALA A 28 1.18 8.44 13.44
C ALA A 28 1.81 7.03 13.42
N ASN A 29 1.95 6.43 12.24
CA ASN A 29 2.61 5.13 12.07
C ASN A 29 4.12 5.20 12.37
N ASN A 30 4.79 6.25 11.89
CA ASN A 30 6.23 6.44 12.12
C ASN A 30 6.56 6.68 13.61
N SER A 31 5.73 7.45 14.32
CA SER A 31 5.91 7.73 15.75
C SER A 31 5.71 6.49 16.65
N LEU A 32 4.82 5.57 16.27
CA LEU A 32 4.58 4.34 17.05
C LEU A 32 5.78 3.40 17.04
N ILE A 33 6.54 3.39 15.94
CA ILE A 33 7.77 2.60 15.82
C ILE A 33 8.90 3.25 16.63
N MET A 34 8.98 4.58 16.60
CA MET A 34 9.96 5.33 17.40
C MET A 34 9.67 5.28 18.91
N SER A 35 8.42 5.16 19.35
CA SER A 35 8.08 5.10 20.79
C SER A 35 8.38 3.74 21.45
N ASN A 36 8.59 2.67 20.66
CA ASN A 36 8.86 1.32 21.16
C ASN A 36 10.36 0.97 21.18
N CYS A 37 11.24 1.91 20.84
CA CYS A 37 12.69 1.68 20.73
C CYS A 37 13.47 2.47 21.81
N PRO A 38 14.51 1.88 22.44
CA PRO A 38 15.36 2.58 23.40
C PRO A 38 16.06 3.78 22.75
N LYS A 39 16.24 4.87 23.53
CA LYS A 39 16.70 6.18 23.03
C LYS A 39 18.06 6.12 22.33
N GLU A 40 18.97 5.21 22.72
CA GLU A 40 20.26 5.02 22.02
C GLU A 40 20.14 4.50 20.57
N GLN A 41 19.05 3.82 20.19
CA GLN A 41 18.94 3.15 18.89
C GLN A 41 17.89 3.76 17.95
N LEU A 42 17.33 4.92 18.31
CA LEU A 42 16.30 5.63 17.53
C LEU A 42 16.74 5.91 16.08
N GLY A 43 18.02 6.22 15.86
CA GLY A 43 18.58 6.44 14.52
C GLY A 43 18.61 5.17 13.66
N ILE A 44 18.94 4.02 14.26
CA ILE A 44 18.98 2.71 13.57
C ILE A 44 17.55 2.21 13.33
N ALA A 45 16.65 2.37 14.30
CA ALA A 45 15.25 2.00 14.15
C ALA A 45 14.53 2.85 13.10
N GLY A 46 14.80 4.16 13.07
CA GLY A 46 14.26 5.08 12.07
C GLY A 46 14.75 4.79 10.65
N SER A 47 16.03 4.46 10.48
CA SER A 47 16.61 4.11 9.18
C SER A 47 16.11 2.77 8.66
N VAL A 48 15.99 1.74 9.52
CA VAL A 48 15.41 0.44 9.16
C VAL A 48 13.93 0.57 8.82
N ASN A 49 13.15 1.33 9.60
CA ASN A 49 11.73 1.56 9.30
C ASN A 49 11.55 2.27 7.95
N SER A 50 12.37 3.30 7.69
CA SER A 50 12.35 4.01 6.41
C SER A 50 12.79 3.11 5.26
N LEU A 51 13.83 2.29 5.44
CA LEU A 51 14.30 1.35 4.43
C LEU A 51 13.22 0.35 4.04
N VAL A 52 12.60 -0.32 5.03
CA VAL A 52 11.54 -1.30 4.79
C VAL A 52 10.34 -0.67 4.09
N ARG A 53 9.93 0.54 4.52
CA ARG A 53 8.83 1.27 3.89
C ARG A 53 9.15 1.64 2.43
N ASN A 54 10.31 2.26 2.18
CA ASN A 54 10.71 2.67 0.84
C ASN A 54 10.89 1.46 -0.09
N LEU A 55 11.53 0.38 0.38
CA LEU A 55 11.64 -0.86 -0.38
C LEU A 55 10.27 -1.46 -0.69
N GLY A 56 9.38 -1.54 0.30
CA GLY A 56 8.03 -2.05 0.10
C GLY A 56 7.24 -1.27 -0.95
N GLN A 57 7.35 0.07 -0.94
CA GLN A 57 6.72 0.93 -1.94
C GLN A 57 7.31 0.72 -3.34
N ILE A 58 8.64 0.72 -3.47
CA ILE A 58 9.31 0.55 -4.77
C ILE A 58 9.01 -0.83 -5.34
N VAL A 59 9.10 -1.89 -4.53
CA VAL A 59 8.78 -3.26 -4.95
C VAL A 59 7.30 -3.36 -5.34
N GLY A 60 6.38 -2.78 -4.57
CA GLY A 60 4.95 -2.80 -4.88
C GLY A 60 4.62 -2.10 -6.21
N ILE A 61 5.15 -0.89 -6.43
CA ILE A 61 4.94 -0.13 -7.67
C ILE A 61 5.56 -0.88 -8.86
N SER A 62 6.77 -1.41 -8.71
CA SER A 62 7.46 -2.15 -9.77
C SER A 62 6.69 -3.41 -10.14
N LEU A 63 6.20 -4.15 -9.15
CA LEU A 63 5.47 -5.40 -9.34
C LEU A 63 4.10 -5.14 -10.00
N SER A 64 3.38 -4.08 -9.58
CA SER A 64 2.11 -3.67 -10.20
C SER A 64 2.30 -3.28 -11.67
N THR A 65 3.27 -2.40 -11.94
CA THR A 65 3.60 -1.99 -13.32
C THR A 65 4.04 -3.17 -14.19
N THR A 66 4.83 -4.09 -13.61
CA THR A 66 5.27 -5.31 -14.31
C THR A 66 4.09 -6.21 -14.65
N ILE A 67 3.15 -6.44 -13.73
CA ILE A 67 1.95 -7.25 -13.97
C ILE A 67 1.09 -6.62 -15.07
N LEU A 68 0.89 -5.30 -15.01
CA LEU A 68 0.16 -4.56 -16.05
C LEU A 68 0.79 -4.78 -17.44
N TYR A 69 2.11 -4.61 -17.56
CA TYR A 69 2.83 -4.83 -18.82
C TYR A 69 2.85 -6.29 -19.26
N LEU A 70 2.92 -7.24 -18.34
CA LEU A 70 2.84 -8.67 -18.66
C LEU A 70 1.50 -9.02 -19.31
N PHE A 71 0.37 -8.53 -18.77
CA PHE A 71 -0.95 -8.78 -19.36
C PHE A 71 -1.16 -8.04 -20.68
N MET A 72 -0.62 -6.82 -20.83
CA MET A 72 -0.63 -6.12 -22.11
C MET A 72 0.21 -6.85 -23.17
N SER A 73 1.41 -7.30 -22.81
CA SER A 73 2.33 -8.05 -23.67
C SER A 73 1.75 -9.38 -24.14
N GLN A 74 1.08 -10.12 -23.26
CA GLN A 74 0.38 -11.36 -23.62
C GLN A 74 -0.73 -11.14 -24.65
N LYS A 75 -1.44 -10.01 -24.58
CA LYS A 75 -2.53 -9.70 -25.53
C LYS A 75 -2.03 -9.13 -26.86
N LEU A 76 -0.87 -8.49 -26.87
CA LEU A 76 -0.32 -7.82 -28.05
C LEU A 76 0.71 -8.64 -28.82
N HIS A 77 1.20 -9.76 -28.26
CA HIS A 77 2.24 -10.63 -28.85
C HIS A 77 3.58 -9.91 -29.14
N TYR A 78 3.79 -8.70 -28.61
CA TYR A 78 5.08 -8.01 -28.58
C TYR A 78 5.33 -7.42 -27.19
N GLN A 79 6.59 -7.29 -26.81
CA GLN A 79 6.94 -6.72 -25.50
C GLN A 79 6.58 -5.24 -25.47
N VAL A 80 5.56 -4.91 -24.67
CA VAL A 80 5.12 -3.54 -24.46
C VAL A 80 5.67 -3.07 -23.12
N LEU A 81 6.60 -2.11 -23.16
CA LEU A 81 7.12 -1.42 -21.97
C LEU A 81 6.40 -0.07 -21.73
N GLY A 82 5.34 0.22 -22.49
CA GLY A 82 4.61 1.48 -22.43
C GLY A 82 3.20 1.43 -23.02
N TYR A 83 2.51 2.57 -23.01
CA TYR A 83 1.16 2.70 -23.58
C TYR A 83 1.22 2.72 -25.11
N VAL A 84 0.44 1.85 -25.78
CA VAL A 84 0.33 1.84 -27.25
C VAL A 84 -0.89 2.64 -27.65
N PHE A 85 -0.64 3.81 -28.24
CA PHE A 85 -1.69 4.71 -28.72
C PHE A 85 -2.57 4.00 -29.77
N GLY A 86 -3.88 3.95 -29.55
CA GLY A 86 -4.85 3.33 -30.48
C GLY A 86 -5.24 1.88 -30.19
N LYS A 87 -4.78 1.26 -29.09
CA LYS A 87 -5.22 -0.08 -28.65
C LYS A 87 -5.70 -0.10 -27.19
N ASP A 88 -6.64 0.79 -26.88
CA ASP A 88 -7.20 1.00 -25.54
C ASP A 88 -7.79 -0.29 -24.93
N TYR A 89 -8.31 -1.21 -25.76
CA TYR A 89 -8.85 -2.50 -25.31
C TYR A 89 -7.81 -3.42 -24.64
N ALA A 90 -6.53 -3.29 -24.99
CA ALA A 90 -5.46 -4.08 -24.38
C ALA A 90 -5.05 -3.51 -23.03
N PHE A 91 -5.03 -2.18 -22.91
CA PHE A 91 -4.79 -1.48 -21.66
C PHE A 91 -5.90 -1.75 -20.64
N VAL A 92 -7.17 -1.65 -21.05
CA VAL A 92 -8.32 -1.95 -20.19
C VAL A 92 -8.32 -3.41 -19.73
N TYR A 93 -7.94 -4.35 -20.61
CA TYR A 93 -7.79 -5.75 -20.24
C TYR A 93 -6.67 -5.98 -19.21
N GLY A 94 -5.52 -5.33 -19.41
CA GLY A 94 -4.41 -5.35 -18.46
C GLY A 94 -4.81 -4.81 -17.09
N MET A 95 -5.43 -3.62 -17.04
CA MET A 95 -5.90 -3.01 -15.81
C MET A 95 -6.89 -3.90 -15.05
N LYS A 96 -7.86 -4.51 -15.72
CA LYS A 96 -8.85 -5.37 -15.06
C LYS A 96 -8.22 -6.57 -14.35
N ASN A 97 -7.24 -7.21 -14.99
CA ASN A 97 -6.55 -8.36 -14.40
C ASN A 97 -5.57 -7.91 -13.30
N ASP A 98 -4.89 -6.79 -13.49
CA ASP A 98 -4.01 -6.19 -12.48
C ASP A 98 -4.79 -5.85 -11.21
N TYR A 99 -5.92 -5.13 -11.31
CA TYR A 99 -6.79 -4.83 -10.15
C TYR A 99 -7.30 -6.07 -9.43
N ARG A 100 -7.58 -7.17 -10.16
CA ARG A 100 -7.99 -8.44 -9.54
C ARG A 100 -6.87 -9.07 -8.72
N ILE A 101 -5.64 -9.07 -9.24
CA ILE A 101 -4.47 -9.60 -8.54
C ILE A 101 -4.12 -8.73 -7.34
N LEU A 102 -4.15 -7.40 -7.53
CA LEU A 102 -3.91 -6.43 -6.46
C LEU A 102 -4.95 -6.56 -5.34
N SER A 103 -6.22 -6.79 -5.68
CA SER A 103 -7.27 -7.05 -4.70
C SER A 103 -6.96 -8.30 -3.88
N MET A 104 -6.55 -9.40 -4.52
CA MET A 104 -6.16 -10.63 -3.81
C MET A 104 -4.92 -10.42 -2.92
N ILE A 105 -3.90 -9.72 -3.42
CA ILE A 105 -2.68 -9.41 -2.66
C ILE A 105 -2.99 -8.51 -1.45
N CYS A 106 -3.91 -7.56 -1.62
CA CYS A 106 -4.36 -6.67 -0.55
C CYS A 106 -5.18 -7.43 0.50
N CYS A 107 -6.07 -8.34 0.08
CA CYS A 107 -6.79 -9.23 0.99
C CYS A 107 -5.83 -10.09 1.83
N ILE A 108 -4.81 -10.68 1.21
CA ILE A 108 -3.76 -11.42 1.94
C ILE A 108 -3.03 -10.50 2.92
N GLY A 109 -2.69 -9.28 2.50
CA GLY A 109 -2.08 -8.27 3.36
C GLY A 109 -2.94 -7.90 4.58
N ILE A 110 -4.24 -7.74 4.39
CA ILE A 110 -5.21 -7.48 5.46
C ILE A 110 -5.28 -8.67 6.42
N VAL A 111 -5.37 -9.90 5.91
CA VAL A 111 -5.38 -11.11 6.75
C VAL A 111 -4.12 -11.20 7.59
N LEU A 112 -2.94 -10.98 7.01
CA LEU A 112 -1.67 -10.98 7.75
C LEU A 112 -1.62 -9.86 8.80
N ASN A 113 -2.13 -8.67 8.48
CA ASN A 113 -2.21 -7.55 9.41
C ASN A 113 -3.10 -7.91 10.61
N ILE A 114 -4.30 -8.43 10.35
CA ILE A 114 -5.26 -8.86 11.36
C ILE A 114 -4.66 -9.96 12.26
N VAL A 115 -4.05 -11.00 11.68
CA VAL A 115 -3.41 -12.09 12.42
C VAL A 115 -2.28 -11.55 13.33
N ARG A 116 -1.49 -10.60 12.84
CA ARG A 116 -0.46 -9.92 13.64
C ARG A 116 -1.07 -9.14 14.81
N VAL A 117 -2.14 -8.39 14.57
CA VAL A 117 -2.83 -7.60 15.62
C VAL A 117 -3.38 -8.52 16.71
N PHE A 118 -4.02 -9.63 16.36
CA PHE A 118 -4.53 -10.60 17.34
C PHE A 118 -3.42 -11.30 18.13
N LYS A 119 -2.29 -11.65 17.49
CA LYS A 119 -1.12 -12.19 18.20
C LYS A 119 -0.53 -11.17 19.18
N LYS A 120 -0.39 -9.91 18.76
CA LYS A 120 0.14 -8.84 19.63
C LYS A 120 -0.76 -8.59 20.85
N LYS A 121 -2.09 -8.68 20.68
CA LYS A 121 -3.07 -8.54 21.77
C LYS A 121 -2.94 -9.68 22.80
N LYS A 122 -2.83 -10.94 22.35
CA LYS A 122 -2.65 -12.11 23.23
C LYS A 122 -1.39 -12.02 24.11
N THR A 123 -0.26 -11.58 23.55
CA THR A 123 1.01 -11.54 24.31
C THR A 123 1.06 -10.41 25.35
N VAL A 124 0.30 -9.33 25.15
CA VAL A 124 0.20 -8.22 26.11
C VAL A 124 -0.71 -8.60 27.28
N ASP A 125 -1.85 -9.25 27.03
CA ASP A 125 -2.74 -9.74 28.11
C ASP A 125 -2.03 -10.74 29.02
N THR A 126 -1.30 -11.71 28.46
CA THR A 126 -0.60 -12.74 29.26
C THR A 126 0.51 -12.15 30.14
N LYS A 127 1.17 -11.06 29.73
CA LYS A 127 2.23 -10.42 30.53
C LYS A 127 1.67 -9.57 31.68
N THR A 128 0.50 -8.95 31.50
CA THR A 128 -0.18 -8.17 32.55
C THR A 128 -0.72 -9.09 33.64
N GLU A 129 -1.30 -10.23 33.27
CA GLU A 129 -1.78 -11.26 34.21
C GLU A 129 -0.63 -11.85 35.06
N LEU A 130 0.52 -12.17 34.45
CA LEU A 130 1.67 -12.72 35.20
C LEU A 130 2.35 -11.71 36.15
N ASN A 131 2.24 -10.40 35.89
CA ASN A 131 2.78 -9.36 36.77
C ASN A 131 1.81 -8.91 37.87
N SER A 132 0.53 -9.29 37.79
CA SER A 132 -0.47 -9.00 38.84
C SER A 132 -0.54 -10.10 39.91
N VAL A 133 0.07 -11.25 39.67
CA VAL A 133 0.06 -12.43 40.58
C VAL A 133 1.41 -12.58 41.34
N LYS A 134 2.38 -11.71 41.06
CA LYS A 134 3.62 -11.55 41.84
C LYS A 134 3.56 -10.28 42.66
#